data_AF-A0AAP1RER7-F1
#
_entry.id   AF-A0AAP1RER7-F1
#
_cell.length_a   1.000
_cell.length_b   1.000
_cell.length_c   1.000
_cell.angle_alpha   90.00
_cell.angle_beta   90.00
_cell.angle_gamma   90.00
#
_symmetry.space_group_name_H-M   'P 1'
#
loop_
_entity.id
_entity.type
_entity.pdbx_description
1 polymer ?
#
loop_
_entity_poly.entity_id
_entity_poly.type
_entity_poly.pdbx_seq_one_letter_code
_entity_poly.pdbx_strand_id
1 'polypeptide(L)'
;MKKYILLLCSCFIGFSACEKDDFCIQNPVTPNLVLRFYDKKDTSKKKKVTRFSIIAQGKDSLFVNKEADSINIPLNSLATQTVYTLKMNATDNLAINNKIATLTINYKPEQAYVSRSCGYKVIFNDVNLKHTGWIDNISTSEITTIDNQTKAHVQVYY
;
A
#
# COMPACT_ATOMS: atom_id res chain seq x y z
N MET A 1 -51.17 -37.02 -21.97
CA MET A 1 -50.83 -36.70 -20.57
C MET A 1 -49.33 -36.90 -20.27
N LYS A 2 -48.75 -38.09 -20.53
CA LYS A 2 -47.30 -38.37 -20.31
C LYS A 2 -46.31 -37.41 -21.02
N LYS A 3 -46.63 -36.91 -22.23
CA LYS A 3 -45.76 -35.98 -22.99
C LYS A 3 -45.61 -34.59 -22.34
N TYR A 4 -46.64 -34.08 -21.65
CA TYR A 4 -46.58 -32.77 -21.00
C TYR A 4 -45.88 -32.82 -19.64
N ILE A 5 -45.92 -33.97 -18.97
CA ILE A 5 -45.20 -34.21 -17.70
C ILE A 5 -43.68 -34.17 -17.93
N LEU A 6 -43.21 -34.73 -19.04
CA LEU A 6 -41.78 -34.70 -19.40
C LEU A 6 -41.28 -33.26 -19.66
N LEU A 7 -42.12 -32.43 -20.30
CA LEU A 7 -41.81 -31.03 -20.59
C LEU A 7 -41.76 -30.17 -19.31
N LEU A 8 -42.66 -30.45 -18.36
CA LEU A 8 -42.72 -29.76 -17.07
C LEU A 8 -41.52 -30.09 -16.17
N CYS A 9 -41.10 -31.37 -16.13
CA CYS A 9 -39.88 -31.79 -15.43
C CYS A 9 -38.60 -31.16 -16.03
N SER A 10 -38.53 -31.03 -17.36
CA SER A 10 -37.38 -30.38 -18.02
C SER A 10 -37.26 -28.89 -17.69
N CYS A 11 -38.37 -28.19 -17.46
CA CYS A 11 -38.35 -26.79 -17.05
C CYS A 11 -37.84 -26.60 -15.61
N PHE A 12 -38.17 -27.52 -14.69
CA PHE A 12 -37.74 -27.43 -13.29
C PHE A 12 -36.22 -27.58 -13.11
N ILE A 13 -35.56 -28.40 -13.94
CA ILE A 13 -34.10 -28.60 -13.88
C ILE A 13 -33.35 -27.35 -14.39
N GLY A 14 -33.96 -26.57 -15.29
CA GLY A 14 -33.37 -25.32 -15.80
C GLY A 14 -33.29 -24.21 -14.75
N PHE A 15 -34.22 -24.17 -13.78
CA PHE A 15 -34.22 -23.16 -12.71
C PHE A 15 -33.30 -23.51 -11.53
N SER A 16 -32.82 -24.76 -11.41
CA SER A 16 -31.83 -25.13 -10.39
C SER A 16 -30.38 -24.76 -10.76
N ALA A 17 -30.13 -24.32 -12.00
CA ALA A 17 -28.80 -23.91 -12.47
C ALA A 17 -28.47 -22.45 -12.14
N CYS A 18 -29.00 -21.89 -11.04
CA CYS A 18 -28.60 -20.58 -10.56
C CYS A 18 -27.23 -20.72 -9.87
N GLU A 19 -26.16 -20.52 -10.63
CA GLU A 19 -24.81 -20.39 -10.07
C GLU A 19 -24.73 -19.07 -9.30
N LYS A 20 -24.35 -19.16 -8.02
CA LYS A 20 -24.07 -17.98 -7.20
C LYS A 20 -22.79 -17.37 -7.75
N ASP A 21 -22.92 -16.26 -8.47
CA ASP A 21 -21.76 -15.46 -8.91
C ASP A 21 -21.07 -14.88 -7.67
N ASP A 22 -20.06 -15.58 -7.19
CA ASP A 22 -19.24 -15.21 -6.03
C ASP A 22 -18.23 -14.14 -6.50
N PHE A 23 -18.70 -12.92 -6.71
CA PHE A 23 -17.84 -11.76 -6.97
C PHE A 23 -17.41 -11.07 -5.67
N CYS A 24 -16.25 -10.43 -5.70
CA CYS A 24 -15.68 -9.74 -4.56
C CYS A 24 -16.25 -8.30 -4.49
N ILE A 25 -17.18 -8.04 -3.57
CA ILE A 25 -17.80 -6.70 -3.39
C ILE A 25 -16.86 -5.76 -2.61
N GLN A 26 -16.10 -6.32 -1.67
CA GLN A 26 -15.04 -5.62 -0.98
C GLN A 26 -13.84 -5.54 -1.94
N ASN A 27 -13.07 -4.46 -1.99
CA ASN A 27 -11.80 -4.46 -2.73
C ASN A 27 -10.66 -4.60 -1.71
N PRO A 28 -10.44 -5.80 -1.12
CA PRO A 28 -9.42 -5.96 -0.10
C PRO A 28 -8.05 -5.81 -0.74
N VAL A 29 -7.44 -4.68 -0.49
CA VAL A 29 -6.08 -4.40 -0.92
C VAL A 29 -5.14 -4.74 0.24
N THR A 30 -4.06 -5.47 -0.07
CA THR A 30 -2.88 -5.45 0.79
C THR A 30 -2.47 -3.98 0.95
N PRO A 31 -2.46 -3.44 2.17
CA PRO A 31 -2.30 -2.02 2.40
C PRO A 31 -0.88 -1.58 2.08
N ASN A 32 -0.77 -0.38 1.50
CA ASN A 32 0.49 0.30 1.38
C ASN A 32 0.79 1.07 2.68
N LEU A 33 2.08 1.24 3.00
CA LEU A 33 2.50 2.21 4.00
C LEU A 33 2.25 3.63 3.43
N VAL A 34 1.50 4.44 4.18
CA VAL A 34 1.09 5.78 3.75
C VAL A 34 1.95 6.81 4.47
N LEU A 35 2.84 7.45 3.72
CA LEU A 35 3.68 8.55 4.19
C LEU A 35 3.00 9.89 3.88
N ARG A 36 3.11 10.84 4.82
CA ARG A 36 2.68 12.22 4.61
C ARG A 36 3.78 13.19 5.01
N PHE A 37 4.02 14.20 4.21
CA PHE A 37 5.17 15.08 4.30
C PHE A 37 4.79 16.42 4.95
N TYR A 38 5.59 16.84 5.94
CA TYR A 38 5.38 18.04 6.74
C TYR A 38 6.68 18.86 6.84
N ASP A 39 6.53 20.15 7.11
CA ASP A 39 7.68 21.01 7.37
C ASP A 39 8.31 20.68 8.72
N LYS A 40 9.64 20.58 8.76
CA LYS A 40 10.35 20.29 10.02
C LYS A 40 10.35 21.43 11.04
N LYS A 41 10.15 22.68 10.62
CA LYS A 41 10.10 23.84 11.52
C LYS A 41 8.67 24.08 12.00
N ASP A 42 7.69 23.88 11.12
CA ASP A 42 6.26 23.96 11.44
C ASP A 42 5.59 22.61 11.16
N THR A 43 5.56 21.75 12.19
CA THR A 43 5.07 20.36 12.10
C THR A 43 3.57 20.26 11.85
N SER A 44 2.82 21.37 11.94
CA SER A 44 1.40 21.42 11.58
C SER A 44 1.17 21.60 10.08
N LYS A 45 2.18 22.12 9.36
CA LYS A 45 2.08 22.51 7.96
C LYS A 45 2.55 21.38 7.03
N LYS A 46 1.65 20.93 6.16
CA LYS A 46 2.02 20.00 5.08
C LYS A 46 3.00 20.65 4.11
N LYS A 47 3.95 19.86 3.63
CA LYS A 47 4.99 20.31 2.70
C LYS A 47 5.17 19.27 1.62
N LYS A 48 5.09 19.68 0.35
CA LYS A 48 5.24 18.77 -0.79
C LYS A 48 6.70 18.48 -1.05
N VAL A 49 7.04 17.21 -1.24
CA VAL A 49 8.33 16.83 -1.82
C VAL A 49 8.30 17.15 -3.31
N THR A 50 9.42 17.60 -3.86
CA THR A 50 9.57 17.98 -5.27
C THR A 50 10.58 17.07 -5.95
N ARG A 51 10.31 16.73 -7.21
CA ARG A 51 11.18 15.86 -8.02
C ARG A 51 11.50 14.55 -7.30
N PHE A 52 10.48 14.04 -6.62
CA PHE A 52 10.60 12.95 -5.68
C PHE A 52 10.60 11.59 -6.39
N SER A 53 11.53 10.74 -6.01
CA SER A 53 11.67 9.37 -6.51
C SER A 53 11.81 8.40 -5.35
N ILE A 54 11.21 7.22 -5.50
CA ILE A 54 11.34 6.11 -4.56
C ILE A 54 11.83 4.90 -5.33
N ILE A 55 12.89 4.29 -4.84
CA ILE A 55 13.51 3.09 -5.41
C ILE A 55 13.51 2.02 -4.32
N ALA A 56 12.92 0.86 -4.59
CA ALA A 56 13.03 -0.28 -3.68
C ALA A 56 14.40 -0.95 -3.86
N GLN A 57 15.02 -1.40 -2.77
CA GLN A 57 16.30 -2.08 -2.85
C GLN A 57 16.21 -3.33 -3.76
N GLY A 58 17.10 -3.42 -4.74
CA GLY A 58 17.14 -4.54 -5.68
C GLY A 58 16.01 -4.56 -6.72
N LYS A 59 15.27 -3.44 -6.90
CA LYS A 59 14.21 -3.28 -7.90
C LYS A 59 14.36 -1.94 -8.63
N ASP A 60 13.58 -1.79 -9.70
CA ASP A 60 13.46 -0.52 -10.42
C ASP A 60 12.73 0.55 -9.59
N SER A 61 12.79 1.79 -10.09
CA SER A 61 12.13 2.93 -9.47
C SER A 61 10.61 2.74 -9.44
N LEU A 62 10.01 2.78 -8.24
CA LEU A 62 8.56 2.71 -8.06
C LEU A 62 7.88 4.05 -8.41
N PHE A 63 8.50 5.14 -8.02
CA PHE A 63 8.01 6.49 -8.28
C PHE A 63 9.14 7.34 -8.85
N VAL A 64 8.85 8.13 -9.88
CA VAL A 64 9.83 8.98 -10.55
C VAL A 64 9.27 10.39 -10.72
N ASN A 65 10.07 11.39 -10.31
CA ASN A 65 9.82 12.81 -10.51
C ASN A 65 8.40 13.25 -10.08
N LYS A 66 7.97 12.82 -8.89
CA LYS A 66 6.67 13.17 -8.33
C LYS A 66 6.74 14.45 -7.50
N GLU A 67 5.64 15.19 -7.50
CA GLU A 67 5.39 16.25 -6.53
C GLU A 67 4.15 15.88 -5.72
N ALA A 68 4.31 15.67 -4.41
CA ALA A 68 3.22 15.22 -3.55
C ALA A 68 3.47 15.57 -2.08
N ASP A 69 2.41 15.77 -1.30
CA ASP A 69 2.45 15.88 0.16
C ASP A 69 2.12 14.54 0.85
N SER A 70 1.71 13.52 0.09
CA SER A 70 1.38 12.19 0.58
C SER A 70 1.74 11.14 -0.47
N ILE A 71 2.23 9.97 -0.05
CA ILE A 71 2.51 8.87 -0.97
C ILE A 71 2.24 7.52 -0.32
N ASN A 72 1.74 6.58 -1.12
CA ASN A 72 1.45 5.22 -0.72
C ASN A 72 2.55 4.33 -1.30
N ILE A 73 3.35 3.70 -0.44
CA ILE A 73 4.43 2.79 -0.83
C ILE A 73 4.06 1.35 -0.45
N PRO A 74 4.14 0.39 -1.39
CA PRO A 74 3.90 -1.01 -1.05
C PRO A 74 4.93 -1.52 -0.05
N LEU A 75 4.63 -2.64 0.60
CA LEU A 75 5.61 -3.40 1.37
C LEU A 75 5.73 -4.79 0.75
N ASN A 76 6.90 -5.41 0.85
CA ASN A 76 7.11 -6.75 0.35
C ASN A 76 6.38 -7.78 1.22
N SER A 77 5.31 -8.38 0.72
CA SER A 77 4.52 -9.40 1.42
C SER A 77 5.25 -10.73 1.64
N LEU A 78 6.37 -10.96 0.95
CA LEU A 78 7.13 -12.21 1.00
C LEU A 78 8.42 -12.09 1.82
N ALA A 79 8.65 -10.94 2.46
CA ALA A 79 9.83 -10.67 3.28
C ALA A 79 9.44 -10.00 4.59
N THR A 80 10.36 -9.97 5.54
CA THR A 80 10.21 -9.29 6.84
C THR A 80 10.80 -7.88 6.84
N GLN A 81 11.35 -7.44 5.71
CA GLN A 81 11.97 -6.14 5.54
C GLN A 81 11.74 -5.59 4.14
N THR A 82 11.46 -4.30 4.07
CA THR A 82 11.51 -3.51 2.83
C THR A 82 12.41 -2.29 3.05
N VAL A 83 13.32 -2.02 2.12
CA VAL A 83 14.21 -0.87 2.15
C VAL A 83 13.96 0.01 0.94
N TYR A 84 13.75 1.29 1.19
CA TYR A 84 13.54 2.31 0.17
C TYR A 84 14.63 3.36 0.17
N THR A 85 15.09 3.72 -1.02
CA THR A 85 15.87 4.93 -1.26
C THR A 85 14.92 6.03 -1.73
N LEU A 86 14.86 7.10 -0.96
CA LEU A 86 14.01 8.26 -1.17
C LEU A 86 14.87 9.43 -1.65
N LYS A 87 14.66 9.86 -2.88
CA LYS A 87 15.42 10.92 -3.53
C LYS A 87 14.51 12.11 -3.80
N MET A 88 14.92 13.32 -3.42
CA MET A 88 14.21 14.55 -3.78
C MET A 88 15.17 15.64 -4.24
N ASN A 89 14.65 16.62 -4.97
CA ASN A 89 15.39 17.82 -5.34
C ASN A 89 14.44 19.04 -5.33
N ALA A 90 14.78 20.04 -4.51
CA ALA A 90 13.98 21.25 -4.32
C ALA A 90 14.46 22.44 -5.15
N THR A 91 15.62 22.33 -5.79
CA THR A 91 16.28 23.45 -6.46
C THR A 91 16.18 23.32 -7.97
N ASP A 92 16.65 22.20 -8.52
CA ASP A 92 16.80 22.00 -9.97
C ASP A 92 16.78 20.51 -10.35
N ASN A 93 17.20 20.18 -11.58
CA ASN A 93 17.22 18.81 -12.11
C ASN A 93 18.65 18.26 -12.13
N LEU A 94 19.58 18.95 -11.47
CA LEU A 94 20.98 18.56 -11.44
C LEU A 94 21.17 17.51 -10.36
N ALA A 95 21.84 16.41 -10.72
CA ALA A 95 22.02 15.28 -9.83
C ALA A 95 22.78 15.63 -8.54
N ILE A 96 23.65 16.65 -8.60
CA ILE A 96 24.44 17.16 -7.48
C ILE A 96 23.58 17.72 -6.33
N ASN A 97 22.39 18.23 -6.65
CA ASN A 97 21.47 18.83 -5.69
C ASN A 97 20.44 17.82 -5.14
N ASN A 98 20.56 16.54 -5.53
CA ASN A 98 19.70 15.49 -5.01
C ASN A 98 19.98 15.24 -3.54
N LYS A 99 18.92 15.26 -2.74
CA LYS A 99 18.93 14.79 -1.36
C LYS A 99 18.47 13.35 -1.33
N ILE A 100 19.24 12.49 -0.68
CA ILE A 100 18.96 11.06 -0.56
C ILE A 100 18.71 10.71 0.91
N ALA A 101 17.68 9.91 1.14
CA ALA A 101 17.34 9.31 2.42
C ALA A 101 17.09 7.82 2.21
N THR A 102 17.37 7.01 3.23
CA THR A 102 16.98 5.60 3.26
C THR A 102 15.88 5.43 4.29
N LEU A 103 14.82 4.71 3.92
CA LEU A 103 13.77 4.28 4.83
C LEU A 103 13.77 2.75 4.88
N THR A 104 14.11 2.20 6.03
CA THR A 104 14.10 0.76 6.31
C THR A 104 12.88 0.44 7.15
N ILE A 105 12.05 -0.47 6.68
CA ILE A 105 10.84 -0.92 7.35
C ILE A 105 10.98 -2.40 7.65
N ASN A 106 10.98 -2.77 8.94
CA ASN A 106 10.93 -4.16 9.40
C ASN A 106 9.50 -4.46 9.86
N TYR A 107 9.00 -5.66 9.60
CA TYR A 107 7.62 -6.03 9.93
C TYR A 107 7.44 -7.55 9.87
N LYS A 108 6.29 -8.01 10.37
CA LYS A 108 5.83 -9.39 10.28
C LYS A 108 4.61 -9.47 9.35
N PRO A 109 4.76 -9.98 8.11
CA PRO A 109 3.62 -10.15 7.21
C PRO A 109 2.75 -11.33 7.68
N GLU A 110 1.43 -11.14 7.66
CA GLU A 110 0.44 -12.16 8.00
C GLU A 110 -0.66 -12.19 6.94
N GLN A 111 -1.09 -13.38 6.51
CA GLN A 111 -2.19 -13.53 5.56
C GLN A 111 -3.53 -13.50 6.31
N ALA A 112 -4.39 -12.56 5.94
CA ALA A 112 -5.74 -12.43 6.44
C ALA A 112 -6.75 -12.85 5.36
N TYR A 113 -7.52 -13.89 5.64
CA TYR A 113 -8.62 -14.32 4.77
C TYR A 113 -9.74 -13.28 4.76
N VAL A 114 -10.22 -12.90 3.57
CA VAL A 114 -11.31 -11.93 3.43
C VAL A 114 -12.62 -12.64 3.16
N SER A 115 -12.69 -13.42 2.08
CA SER A 115 -13.86 -14.25 1.74
C SER A 115 -13.49 -15.24 0.64
N ARG A 116 -14.43 -16.14 0.30
CA ARG A 116 -14.23 -17.10 -0.80
C ARG A 116 -14.03 -16.39 -2.14
N SER A 117 -14.82 -15.35 -2.40
CA SER A 117 -14.74 -14.56 -3.62
C SER A 117 -13.54 -13.61 -3.67
N CYS A 118 -13.05 -13.18 -2.50
CA CYS A 118 -12.00 -12.17 -2.38
C CYS A 118 -10.60 -12.72 -2.07
N GLY A 119 -10.50 -13.97 -1.63
CA GLY A 119 -9.23 -14.58 -1.25
C GLY A 119 -8.63 -13.96 0.02
N TYR A 120 -7.31 -13.74 -0.02
CA TYR A 120 -6.50 -13.28 1.10
C TYR A 120 -5.89 -11.90 0.81
N LYS A 121 -5.76 -11.09 1.85
CA LYS A 121 -4.86 -9.92 1.86
C LYS A 121 -3.71 -10.16 2.84
N VAL A 122 -2.65 -9.37 2.74
CA VAL A 122 -1.57 -9.39 3.72
C VAL A 122 -1.71 -8.19 4.65
N ILE A 123 -1.58 -8.42 5.95
CA ILE A 123 -1.44 -7.37 6.96
C ILE A 123 0.00 -7.35 7.45
N PHE A 124 0.49 -6.19 7.87
CA PHE A 124 1.86 -6.06 8.36
C PHE A 124 1.83 -5.68 9.84
N ASN A 125 2.28 -6.60 10.70
CA ASN A 125 2.32 -6.41 12.15
C ASN A 125 3.72 -6.03 12.63
N ASP A 126 3.80 -5.46 13.84
CA ASP A 126 5.04 -5.10 14.53
C ASP A 126 6.00 -4.28 13.63
N VAL A 127 5.46 -3.26 12.97
CA VAL A 127 6.19 -2.47 11.99
C VAL A 127 7.14 -1.52 12.70
N ASN A 128 8.43 -1.62 12.39
CA ASN A 128 9.49 -0.75 12.89
C ASN A 128 10.17 -0.01 11.73
N LEU A 129 10.23 1.32 11.83
CA LEU A 129 10.82 2.20 10.83
C LEU A 129 12.14 2.78 11.31
N LYS A 130 13.13 2.80 10.42
CA LYS A 130 14.40 3.51 10.59
C LYS A 130 14.65 4.37 9.38
N HIS A 131 15.12 5.59 9.59
CA HIS A 131 15.44 6.52 8.51
C HIS A 131 16.84 7.08 8.63
N THR A 132 17.38 7.53 7.50
CA THR A 132 18.66 8.26 7.40
C THR A 132 18.56 9.40 6.37
N GLY A 133 19.58 10.24 6.29
CA GLY A 133 19.70 11.25 5.25
C GLY A 133 18.90 12.52 5.54
N TRP A 134 18.15 13.02 4.56
CA TRP A 134 17.47 14.32 4.66
C TRP A 134 16.20 14.34 5.53
N ILE A 135 15.69 13.16 5.94
CA ILE A 135 14.54 13.08 6.84
C ILE A 135 14.99 13.50 8.24
N ASP A 136 14.37 14.56 8.75
CA ASP A 136 14.69 15.13 10.06
C ASP A 136 14.12 14.26 11.19
N ASN A 137 12.84 13.93 11.09
CA ASN A 137 12.14 13.06 12.03
C ASN A 137 10.92 12.39 11.38
N ILE A 138 10.38 11.37 12.06
CA ILE A 138 9.09 10.75 11.74
C ILE A 138 8.16 10.78 12.96
N SER A 139 6.84 10.81 12.75
CA SER A 139 5.86 10.89 13.86
C SER A 139 5.88 9.66 14.77
N THR A 140 6.22 8.50 14.23
CA THR A 140 6.38 7.26 14.98
C THR A 140 7.36 6.35 14.27
N SER A 141 8.19 5.66 15.05
CA SER A 141 9.08 4.60 14.57
C SER A 141 8.44 3.22 14.71
N GLU A 142 7.33 3.10 15.42
CA GLU A 142 6.64 1.83 15.68
C GLU A 142 5.15 1.94 15.35
N ILE A 143 4.64 0.95 14.61
CA ILE A 143 3.22 0.83 14.26
C ILE A 143 2.81 -0.61 14.54
N THR A 144 1.78 -0.79 15.35
CA THR A 144 1.31 -2.12 15.75
C THR A 144 0.88 -2.95 14.53
N THR A 145 0.04 -2.38 13.67
CA THR A 145 -0.51 -3.06 12.51
C THR A 145 -0.81 -2.08 11.37
N ILE A 146 -0.49 -2.49 10.14
CA ILE A 146 -0.92 -1.86 8.89
C ILE A 146 -1.86 -2.84 8.18
N ASP A 147 -3.16 -2.58 8.23
CA ASP A 147 -4.24 -3.43 7.68
C ASP A 147 -5.18 -2.71 6.69
N ASN A 148 -5.02 -1.38 6.57
CA ASN A 148 -5.75 -0.49 5.68
C ASN A 148 -4.85 0.68 5.23
N GLN A 149 -5.32 1.49 4.29
CA GLN A 149 -4.56 2.63 3.77
C GLN A 149 -5.40 3.92 3.66
N THR A 150 -6.38 4.07 4.56
CA THR A 150 -7.34 5.21 4.53
C THR A 150 -6.74 6.49 5.10
N LYS A 151 -5.74 6.38 5.98
CA LYS A 151 -5.05 7.49 6.64
C LYS A 151 -3.54 7.35 6.51
N ALA A 152 -2.84 8.44 6.79
CA ALA A 152 -1.39 8.40 6.89
C ALA A 152 -0.98 7.59 8.12
N HIS A 153 -0.02 6.70 7.92
CA HIS A 153 0.58 5.90 8.97
C HIS A 153 1.74 6.64 9.62
N VAL A 154 2.53 7.33 8.81
CA VAL A 154 3.74 8.05 9.24
C VAL A 154 3.73 9.45 8.65
N GLN A 155 3.96 10.43 9.51
CA GLN A 155 4.30 11.78 9.10
C GLN A 155 5.81 11.89 9.02
N VAL A 156 6.33 12.47 7.94
CA VAL A 156 7.75 12.65 7.65
C VAL A 156 8.06 14.14 7.66
N TYR A 157 8.94 14.56 8.56
CA TYR A 157 9.33 15.97 8.74
C TYR A 157 10.67 16.25 8.05
N TYR A 158 10.75 17.34 7.27
CA TYR A 158 11.97 17.74 6.55
C TYR A 158 12.08 19.23 6.17
#